data_AF-B6BCS2-F1
#
_entry.id   AF-B6BCS2-F1
#
_cell.length_a   1.000
_cell.length_b   1.000
_cell.length_c   1.000
_cell.angle_alpha   90.00
_cell.angle_beta   90.00
_cell.angle_gamma   90.00
#
_symmetry.space_group_name_H-M   'P 1'
#
loop_
_entity.id
_entity.type
_entity.pdbx_description
1 polymer ?
#
loop_
_entity_poly.entity_id
_entity_poly.type
_entity_poly.pdbx_seq_one_letter_code
_entity_poly.pdbx_strand_id
1 'polypeptide(L)' 'MTPVRIILLALINLPLLLAACTEPGTYPVSGEECGPEDPVLELDASDCPAGSAL' A
#
# COMPACT_ATOMS: atom_id res chain seq x y z
N MET A 1 28.88 -13.31 6.06
CA MET A 1 27.62 -13.56 5.32
C MET A 1 27.85 -13.29 3.83
N THR A 2 27.41 -14.16 2.92
CA THR A 2 27.52 -13.91 1.49
C THR A 2 26.54 -12.80 1.06
N PRO A 3 26.91 -11.93 0.11
CA PRO A 3 26.06 -10.79 -0.30
C PRO A 3 24.68 -11.26 -0.80
N VAL A 4 24.64 -12.42 -1.46
CA VAL A 4 23.40 -13.08 -1.90
C VAL A 4 22.43 -13.38 -0.75
N ARG A 5 22.93 -13.80 0.41
CA ARG A 5 22.08 -14.09 1.58
C ARG A 5 21.47 -12.83 2.17
N ILE A 6 22.19 -11.70 2.15
CA ILE A 6 21.67 -10.42 2.63
C ILE A 6 20.56 -9.91 1.69
N ILE A 7 20.77 -10.01 0.38
CA ILE A 7 19.76 -9.60 -0.62
C ILE A 7 18.49 -10.45 -0.49
N LEU A 8 18.62 -11.77 -0.34
CA LEU A 8 17.46 -12.66 -0.14
C LEU A 8 16.68 -12.30 1.13
N LEU A 9 17.37 -12.02 2.23
CA LEU A 9 16.73 -11.58 3.47
C LEU A 9 16.02 -10.24 3.30
N ALA A 10 16.59 -9.29 2.55
CA ALA A 10 15.95 -8.01 2.27
C ALA A 10 14.67 -8.16 1.41
N LEU A 11 14.72 -8.97 0.35
CA LEU A 11 13.58 -9.18 -0.54
C LEU A 11 12.40 -9.88 0.16
N ILE A 12 12.67 -10.83 1.05
CA ILE A 12 11.62 -11.54 1.81
C ILE A 12 10.87 -10.60 2.76
N ASN A 13 11.52 -9.57 3.30
CA ASN A 13 10.92 -8.64 4.27
C ASN A 13 10.28 -7.40 3.64
N LEU A 14 10.55 -7.13 2.36
CA LEU A 14 9.99 -6.00 1.62
C LEU A 14 8.45 -5.90 1.66
N PRO A 15 7.65 -6.97 1.43
CA PRO A 15 6.20 -6.85 1.41
C PRO A 15 5.60 -6.46 2.78
N LEU A 16 6.27 -6.82 3.88
CA LEU A 16 5.81 -6.48 5.22
C LEU A 16 5.95 -4.97 5.50
N LEU A 17 6.95 -4.32 4.88
CA LEU A 17 7.12 -2.87 4.94
C LEU A 17 6.11 -2.14 4.05
N LEU A 18 5.68 -2.75 2.95
CA LEU A 18 4.67 -2.17 2.04
C LEU A 18 3.24 -2.29 2.60
N ALA A 19 2.93 -3.38 3.32
CA ALA A 19 1.60 -3.59 3.91
C ALA A 19 1.25 -2.57 5.00
N ALA A 20 2.25 -1.97 5.66
CA ALA A 20 2.05 -0.92 6.66
C ALA A 20 1.74 0.46 6.06
N CYS A 21 1.75 0.59 4.72
CA CYS A 21 1.57 1.88 4.07
C CYS A 21 0.10 2.27 3.89
N THR A 22 -0.84 1.34 4.09
CA THR A 22 -2.29 1.60 3.93
C THR A 22 -3.07 0.97 5.08
N GLU A 23 -3.55 1.80 6.00
CA GLU A 23 -4.51 1.38 7.02
C GLU A 23 -5.92 1.41 6.39
N PRO A 24 -6.68 0.30 6.40
CA PRO A 24 -8.02 0.27 5.84
C PRO A 24 -8.97 1.20 6.61
N GLY A 25 -9.87 1.87 5.90
CA GLY A 25 -10.89 2.75 6.51
C GLY A 25 -10.40 4.15 6.90
N THR A 26 -9.15 4.50 6.57
CA THR A 26 -8.61 5.86 6.73
C THR A 26 -7.98 6.35 5.44
N TYR A 27 -8.04 7.67 5.22
CA TYR A 27 -7.43 8.31 4.08
C TYR A 27 -5.89 8.25 4.16
N PRO A 28 -5.18 7.74 3.14
CA PRO A 28 -3.74 7.50 3.23
C PRO A 28 -2.87 8.76 3.31
N VAL A 29 -3.42 9.93 2.94
CA VAL A 29 -2.68 11.21 2.95
C VAL A 29 -2.97 12.03 4.21
N SER A 30 -4.24 12.15 4.60
CA SER A 30 -4.64 12.96 5.76
C SER A 30 -4.77 12.16 7.06
N GLY A 31 -4.97 10.84 6.98
CA GLY A 31 -5.22 9.97 8.14
C GLY A 31 -6.64 10.11 8.73
N GLU A 32 -7.54 10.82 8.07
CA GLU A 32 -8.93 10.98 8.49
C GLU A 32 -9.72 9.68 8.30
N GLU A 33 -10.67 9.38 9.19
CA GLU A 33 -11.56 8.22 9.01
C GLU A 33 -12.47 8.42 7.79
N CYS A 34 -12.66 7.35 7.02
CA CYS A 34 -13.64 7.34 5.94
C CYS A 34 -15.05 7.42 6.52
N GLY A 35 -15.91 8.20 5.87
CA GLY A 35 -17.34 8.22 6.22
C GLY A 35 -18.02 6.87 5.95
N PRO A 36 -19.13 6.55 6.63
CA PRO A 36 -19.83 5.28 6.45
C PRO A 36 -20.47 5.09 5.06
N GLU A 37 -20.70 6.18 4.34
CA GLU A 37 -21.30 6.22 3.00
C GLU A 37 -20.31 6.76 1.96
N ASP A 38 -19.02 6.77 2.31
CA ASP A 38 -17.99 7.37 1.48
C ASP A 38 -17.76 6.51 0.22
N PRO A 39 -17.84 7.09 -1.00
CA PRO A 39 -17.67 6.34 -2.24
C PRO A 39 -16.29 5.68 -2.35
N VAL A 40 -15.30 6.14 -1.59
CA VAL A 40 -13.95 5.54 -1.53
C VAL A 40 -13.98 4.12 -0.93
N LEU A 41 -15.00 3.77 -0.13
CA LEU A 41 -15.13 2.43 0.44
C LEU A 41 -15.41 1.35 -0.62
N GLU A 42 -16.03 1.72 -1.73
CA GLU A 42 -16.33 0.82 -2.85
C GLU A 42 -15.32 0.95 -3.99
N LEU A 43 -14.33 1.84 -3.86
CA LEU A 43 -13.34 2.12 -4.89
C LEU A 43 -12.22 1.06 -4.87
N ASP A 44 -12.10 0.27 -5.93
CA ASP A 44 -11.01 -0.69 -6.07
C ASP A 44 -9.80 -0.06 -6.77
N ALA A 45 -8.61 -0.58 -6.49
CA ALA A 45 -7.39 -0.13 -7.17
C ALA A 45 -7.46 -0.34 -8.69
N SER A 46 -8.27 -1.29 -9.18
CA SER A 46 -8.50 -1.54 -10.61
C SER A 46 -9.36 -0.47 -11.28
N ASP A 47 -10.14 0.30 -10.51
CA ASP A 47 -10.91 1.45 -11.02
C ASP A 47 -10.00 2.65 -11.32
N CYS A 48 -8.78 2.66 -10.78
CA CYS A 48 -7.77 3.65 -11.16
C CYS A 48 -7.09 3.23 -12.47
N PRO A 49 -7.26 3.98 -13.58
CA PRO A 49 -6.47 3.73 -14.78
C PRO A 49 -4.99 3.88 -14.43
N ALA A 50 -4.21 2.82 -14.59
CA ALA A 50 -2.76 2.83 -14.38
C ALA A 50 -2.11 3.81 -15.36
N GLY A 51 -2.02 5.08 -14.96
CA GLY A 51 -1.79 6.15 -15.93
C GLY A 51 -1.44 7.53 -15.38
N SER A 52 -0.84 7.61 -14.19
CA SER A 52 -0.20 8.86 -13.70
C SER A 52 1.12 8.61 -12.95
N ALA A 53 1.82 7.51 -13.26
CA ALA A 53 3.24 7.36 -12.93
C ALA A 53 4.08 7.78 -14.15
N LEU A 54 4.17 9.09 -14.37
CA LEU A 54 5.22 9.73 -15.16
C LEU A 54 5.99 10.67 -14.23
#